data_AF-A0A843RRR1-F1
#
_entry.id   AF-A0A843RRR1-F1
#
_cell.length_a   1.000
_cell.length_b   1.000
_cell.length_c   1.000
_cell.angle_alpha   90.00
_cell.angle_beta   90.00
_cell.angle_gamma   90.00
#
_symmetry.space_group_name_H-M   'P 1'
#
loop_
_entity.id
_entity.type
_entity.pdbx_description
1 polymer ?
#
loop_
_entity_poly.entity_id
_entity_poly.type
_entity_poly.pdbx_seq_one_letter_code
_entity_poly.pdbx_strand_id
1 'polypeptide(L)'
;MPTARSSSDTAAKLSGSLGRMPMFKHVLLASGAVLAASLTAACGAGPGPGERVDGAARRSGTPASSPRERGGDSARRSPDAADREAFRAWFVLLADAQFYRPTTDVTDCAGLVRHAAREALRPHTTEWLRRMRLPMTRVYPEVVNRPAARDGMVPIFRVSDDGDVRHAEFADAQTIVRDNATRVGRDVAARRPGDLLVFYQPQQDEPYHLMVFVGRSVFEEEGNDWVVYHTGPITEEIDEAAQGEARKVRLGDLMRHPEPRWRPLAVNPRFLGVYRLRLP
;
A
#
# COMPACT_ATOMS: atom_id res chain seq x y z
N MET A 1 -59.23 -15.61 -55.66
CA MET A 1 -58.49 -14.88 -56.71
C MET A 1 -58.44 -13.41 -56.32
N PRO A 2 -57.34 -12.65 -56.52
CA PRO A 2 -56.00 -13.02 -57.00
C PRO A 2 -54.90 -12.73 -55.92
N THR A 3 -53.93 -13.63 -55.72
CA THR A 3 -52.53 -13.69 -56.22
C THR A 3 -51.48 -13.11 -55.25
N ALA A 4 -50.54 -13.99 -54.89
CA ALA A 4 -49.28 -13.72 -54.21
C ALA A 4 -48.27 -12.98 -55.11
N ARG A 5 -47.33 -12.25 -54.49
CA ARG A 5 -45.92 -12.24 -54.90
C ARG A 5 -45.01 -11.85 -53.73
N SER A 6 -43.92 -12.60 -53.64
CA SER A 6 -42.79 -12.50 -52.73
C SER A 6 -41.76 -11.50 -53.28
N SER A 7 -41.05 -10.81 -52.39
CA SER A 7 -39.61 -10.54 -52.57
C SER A 7 -38.98 -10.04 -51.27
N SER A 8 -37.75 -10.51 -51.07
CA SER A 8 -36.87 -10.50 -49.92
C SER A 8 -36.05 -9.21 -49.73
N ASP A 9 -35.34 -9.19 -48.60
CA ASP A 9 -34.09 -8.48 -48.31
C ASP A 9 -34.08 -6.96 -48.21
N THR A 10 -33.98 -6.45 -46.98
CA THR A 10 -32.79 -5.65 -46.62
C THR A 10 -32.52 -5.70 -45.11
N ALA A 11 -31.34 -6.21 -44.76
CA ALA A 11 -30.77 -6.13 -43.42
C ALA A 11 -30.40 -4.67 -43.08
N ALA A 12 -30.81 -4.19 -41.91
CA ALA A 12 -30.33 -2.92 -41.36
C ALA A 12 -29.93 -3.10 -39.89
N LYS A 13 -28.63 -2.94 -39.67
CA LYS A 13 -27.93 -2.83 -38.38
C LYS A 13 -28.58 -1.75 -37.51
N LEU A 14 -28.91 -2.09 -36.27
CA LEU A 14 -29.13 -1.10 -35.20
C LEU A 14 -28.05 -1.28 -34.13
N SER A 15 -26.91 -0.61 -34.37
CA SER A 15 -25.93 -0.27 -33.35
C SER A 15 -26.38 1.03 -32.70
N GLY A 16 -26.90 0.95 -31.48
CA GLY A 16 -27.34 2.09 -30.68
C GLY A 16 -26.21 2.64 -29.82
N SER A 17 -25.55 3.68 -30.33
CA SER A 17 -24.98 4.84 -29.64
C SER A 17 -24.79 4.75 -28.10
N LEU A 18 -23.58 4.39 -27.66
CA LEU A 18 -23.07 4.78 -26.35
C LEU A 18 -22.63 6.25 -26.40
N GLY A 19 -23.36 7.10 -25.69
CA GLY A 19 -23.07 8.52 -25.56
C GLY A 19 -21.71 8.76 -24.90
N ARG A 20 -20.79 9.35 -25.66
CA ARG A 20 -19.60 10.06 -25.15
C ARG A 20 -20.06 11.30 -24.40
N MET A 21 -19.69 11.41 -23.12
CA MET A 21 -19.64 12.70 -22.42
C MET A 21 -18.21 13.28 -22.48
N PRO A 22 -18.05 14.61 -22.52
CA PRO A 22 -16.83 15.25 -23.00
C PRO A 22 -15.70 15.31 -21.95
N MET A 23 -14.48 14.99 -22.39
CA MET A 23 -13.24 15.34 -21.69
C MET A 23 -13.03 16.87 -21.72
N PHE A 24 -12.90 17.49 -20.56
CA PHE A 24 -12.26 18.80 -20.45
C PHE A 24 -10.74 18.61 -20.56
N LYS A 25 -10.19 19.02 -21.70
CA LYS A 25 -8.74 19.13 -21.94
C LYS A 25 -8.28 20.52 -21.56
N HIS A 26 -7.40 20.64 -20.57
CA HIS A 26 -6.37 21.69 -20.54
C HIS A 26 -5.14 21.17 -19.77
N VAL A 27 -4.18 20.63 -20.51
CA VAL A 27 -2.79 20.49 -20.04
C VAL A 27 -1.91 21.26 -21.02
N LEU A 28 -1.24 22.26 -20.48
CA LEU A 28 -0.26 23.10 -21.16
C LEU A 28 1.05 22.29 -21.27
N LEU A 29 1.50 21.99 -22.48
CA LEU A 29 2.84 21.46 -22.75
C LEU A 29 3.86 22.59 -22.53
N ALA A 30 4.85 22.34 -21.69
CA ALA A 30 6.12 23.08 -21.70
C ALA A 30 7.26 22.07 -21.85
N SER A 31 7.74 21.92 -23.09
CA SER A 31 8.93 21.16 -23.44
C SER A 31 10.18 21.89 -22.95
N GLY A 32 10.98 21.25 -22.11
CA GLY A 32 12.31 21.70 -21.71
C GLY A 32 13.31 20.58 -21.90
N ALA A 33 14.06 20.63 -23.01
CA ALA A 33 15.19 19.75 -23.27
C ALA A 33 16.35 20.12 -22.32
N VAL A 34 16.95 19.12 -21.66
CA VAL A 34 18.25 19.27 -21.00
C VAL A 34 19.22 18.28 -21.61
N LEU A 35 20.24 18.87 -22.24
CA LEU A 35 21.41 18.26 -22.84
C LEU A 35 22.36 17.81 -21.71
N ALA A 36 22.73 16.54 -21.63
CA ALA A 36 23.82 16.07 -20.77
C ALA A 36 25.02 15.72 -21.65
N ALA A 37 26.05 16.56 -21.58
CA ALA A 37 27.32 16.39 -22.27
C ALA A 37 28.24 15.43 -21.50
N SER A 38 28.88 14.55 -22.26
CA SER A 38 29.95 13.66 -21.85
C SER A 38 31.22 14.41 -21.44
N LEU A 39 31.91 13.93 -20.41
CA LEU A 39 33.33 14.20 -20.17
C LEU A 39 34.03 12.91 -19.75
N THR A 40 34.95 12.48 -20.60
CA THR A 40 36.01 11.49 -20.36
C THR A 40 37.30 12.20 -19.94
N ALA A 41 38.14 11.48 -19.18
CA ALA A 41 39.60 11.61 -18.94
C ALA A 41 39.92 11.53 -17.44
N ALA A 42 41.04 11.01 -16.94
CA ALA A 42 42.09 10.11 -17.41
C ALA A 42 43.03 9.87 -16.20
N CYS A 43 43.71 8.72 -16.18
CA CYS A 43 45.05 8.38 -15.64
C CYS A 43 45.67 9.05 -14.39
N GLY A 44 46.30 8.20 -13.56
CA GLY A 44 47.47 8.52 -12.71
C GLY A 44 47.51 7.67 -11.42
N ALA A 45 48.19 6.52 -11.37
CA ALA A 45 49.61 6.30 -11.00
C ALA A 45 49.94 6.50 -9.49
N GLY A 46 50.50 5.45 -8.86
CA GLY A 46 50.82 5.32 -7.42
C GLY A 46 51.97 6.21 -6.90
N PRO A 47 52.54 5.96 -5.68
CA PRO A 47 53.23 4.71 -5.35
C PRO A 47 53.07 4.19 -3.90
N GLY A 48 53.54 2.95 -3.66
CA GLY A 48 53.78 2.35 -2.33
C GLY A 48 55.01 2.94 -1.61
N PRO A 49 55.22 2.62 -0.31
CA PRO A 49 56.05 1.48 0.13
C PRO A 49 55.43 0.83 1.42
N GLY A 50 55.92 -0.23 2.05
CA GLY A 50 57.11 -1.06 1.97
C GLY A 50 56.95 -2.18 3.03
N GLU A 51 57.53 -3.34 2.75
CA GLU A 51 57.33 -4.59 3.50
C GLU A 51 58.50 -4.84 4.47
N ARG A 52 58.13 -5.28 5.69
CA ARG A 52 58.83 -6.10 6.72
C ARG A 52 60.21 -5.72 7.26
N VAL A 53 60.28 -5.72 8.59
CA VAL A 53 61.35 -6.39 9.35
C VAL A 53 60.77 -7.04 10.62
N ASP A 54 61.18 -8.29 10.88
CA ASP A 54 60.82 -9.12 12.03
C ASP A 54 61.45 -8.66 13.35
N GLY A 55 60.83 -9.01 14.48
CA GLY A 55 61.44 -8.87 15.81
C GLY A 55 60.56 -9.38 16.96
N ALA A 56 60.83 -10.61 17.41
CA ALA A 56 60.15 -11.26 18.53
C ALA A 56 60.48 -10.61 19.90
N ALA A 57 59.48 -10.48 20.78
CA ALA A 57 59.69 -10.47 22.22
C ALA A 57 58.39 -10.86 22.98
N ARG A 58 58.50 -11.93 23.78
CA ARG A 58 57.54 -12.35 24.81
C ARG A 58 57.31 -11.22 25.82
N ARG A 59 56.06 -11.06 26.30
CA ARG A 59 55.72 -10.96 27.74
C ARG A 59 54.21 -11.04 27.97
N SER A 60 53.88 -11.84 28.97
CA SER A 60 52.61 -12.08 29.62
C SER A 60 51.93 -10.82 30.14
N GLY A 61 50.63 -10.67 29.89
CA GLY A 61 49.76 -9.68 30.52
C GLY A 61 48.30 -10.11 30.41
N THR A 62 47.70 -10.45 31.55
CA THR A 62 46.28 -10.74 31.75
C THR A 62 45.41 -9.62 31.19
N PRO A 63 44.36 -9.87 30.37
CA PRO A 63 43.43 -8.81 30.02
C PRO A 63 42.50 -8.56 31.20
N ALA A 64 42.61 -7.37 31.79
CA ALA A 64 41.58 -6.82 32.65
C ALA A 64 40.27 -6.78 31.86
N SER A 65 39.26 -7.48 32.37
CA SER A 65 37.91 -7.48 31.83
C SER A 65 37.29 -6.10 32.02
N SER A 66 37.23 -5.33 30.94
CA SER A 66 36.41 -4.12 30.85
C SER A 66 34.97 -4.48 31.25
N PRO A 67 34.30 -3.69 32.10
CA PRO A 67 32.89 -3.90 32.37
C PRO A 67 32.16 -3.80 31.03
N ARG A 68 31.53 -4.91 30.61
CA ARG A 68 30.50 -4.85 29.59
C ARG A 68 29.48 -3.83 30.11
N GLU A 69 29.45 -2.66 29.50
CA GLU A 69 28.26 -1.83 29.50
C GLU A 69 27.16 -2.74 28.94
N ARG A 70 26.42 -3.36 29.86
CA ARG A 70 25.05 -3.79 29.59
C ARG A 70 24.31 -2.50 29.34
N GLY A 71 24.38 -2.01 28.09
CA GLY A 71 23.39 -1.12 27.54
C GLY A 71 22.06 -1.79 27.85
N GLY A 72 21.34 -1.23 28.82
CA GLY A 72 20.00 -1.67 29.15
C GLY A 72 19.19 -1.52 27.88
N ASP A 73 18.94 -2.64 27.21
CA ASP A 73 17.88 -2.76 26.23
C ASP A 73 16.61 -2.39 26.99
N SER A 74 16.22 -1.12 26.90
CA SER A 74 14.97 -0.64 27.46
C SER A 74 13.90 -1.45 26.76
N ALA A 75 13.48 -2.53 27.42
CA ALA A 75 12.59 -3.54 26.87
C ALA A 75 11.42 -2.81 26.21
N ARG A 76 11.39 -2.90 24.88
CA ARG A 76 10.45 -2.17 24.05
C ARG A 76 9.03 -2.41 24.59
N ARG A 77 8.38 -1.36 25.06
CA ARG A 77 7.01 -1.46 25.59
C ARG A 77 6.10 -1.93 24.47
N SER A 78 5.24 -2.92 24.76
CA SER A 78 4.21 -3.34 23.81
C SER A 78 3.21 -2.20 23.58
N PRO A 79 2.69 -2.05 22.35
CA PRO A 79 1.74 -0.98 22.03
C PRO A 79 0.46 -1.08 22.86
N ASP A 80 0.00 0.08 23.34
CA ASP A 80 -1.21 0.18 24.14
C ASP A 80 -2.43 0.59 23.29
N ALA A 81 -3.55 0.91 23.95
CA ALA A 81 -4.78 1.26 23.25
C ALA A 81 -4.68 2.60 22.51
N ALA A 82 -3.89 3.55 23.03
CA ALA A 82 -3.70 4.85 22.41
C ALA A 82 -2.83 4.73 21.15
N ASP A 83 -1.78 3.90 21.19
CA ASP A 83 -0.97 3.58 20.01
C ASP A 83 -1.85 3.02 18.87
N ARG A 84 -2.72 2.05 19.18
CA ARG A 84 -3.61 1.42 18.19
C ARG A 84 -4.64 2.38 17.61
N GLU A 85 -5.09 3.35 18.40
CA GLU A 85 -6.01 4.40 17.93
C GLU A 85 -5.29 5.41 17.04
N ALA A 86 -4.09 5.86 17.44
CA ALA A 86 -3.24 6.74 16.67
C ALA A 86 -2.87 6.12 15.32
N PHE A 87 -2.42 4.86 15.32
CA PHE A 87 -2.14 4.10 14.11
C PHE A 87 -3.34 4.03 13.19
N ARG A 88 -4.52 3.67 13.71
CA ARG A 88 -5.75 3.60 12.91
C ARG A 88 -6.07 4.94 12.26
N ALA A 89 -5.94 6.05 13.00
CA ALA A 89 -6.23 7.37 12.48
C ALA A 89 -5.28 7.76 11.34
N TRP A 90 -3.97 7.53 11.52
CA TRP A 90 -2.98 7.77 10.47
C TRP A 90 -3.15 6.84 9.28
N PHE A 91 -3.34 5.53 9.51
CA PHE A 91 -3.56 4.53 8.47
C PHE A 91 -4.76 4.89 7.60
N VAL A 92 -5.87 5.33 8.21
CA VAL A 92 -7.06 5.80 7.48
C VAL A 92 -6.76 7.02 6.63
N LEU A 93 -6.10 8.04 7.20
CA LEU A 93 -5.72 9.24 6.44
C LEU A 93 -4.83 8.90 5.25
N LEU A 94 -3.84 8.02 5.46
CA LEU A 94 -2.85 7.67 4.45
C LEU A 94 -3.42 6.79 3.35
N ALA A 95 -4.27 5.82 3.69
CA ALA A 95 -5.01 5.03 2.71
C ALA A 95 -5.95 5.93 1.89
N ASP A 96 -6.66 6.86 2.53
CA ASP A 96 -7.55 7.81 1.86
C ASP A 96 -6.78 8.76 0.92
N ALA A 97 -5.60 9.21 1.35
CA ALA A 97 -4.76 10.12 0.58
C ALA A 97 -4.25 9.53 -0.74
N GLN A 98 -4.06 8.21 -0.83
CA GLN A 98 -3.50 7.54 -2.00
C GLN A 98 -4.34 7.70 -3.26
N PHE A 99 -5.65 7.92 -3.13
CA PHE A 99 -6.49 8.27 -4.28
C PHE A 99 -6.13 9.64 -4.88
N TYR A 100 -5.78 10.62 -4.03
CA TYR A 100 -5.50 11.99 -4.45
C TYR A 100 -4.02 12.25 -4.73
N ARG A 101 -3.15 11.48 -4.06
CA ARG A 101 -1.70 11.62 -4.09
C ARG A 101 -1.09 10.22 -4.20
N PRO A 102 -1.20 9.58 -5.38
CA PRO A 102 -0.59 8.28 -5.59
C PRO A 102 0.92 8.34 -5.37
N THR A 103 1.47 7.32 -4.73
CA THR A 103 2.90 7.13 -4.61
C THR A 103 3.36 5.94 -5.44
N THR A 104 4.60 6.01 -5.94
CA THR A 104 5.13 5.01 -6.87
C THR A 104 5.33 3.62 -6.26
N ASP A 105 5.33 3.51 -4.92
CA ASP A 105 5.42 2.23 -4.21
C ASP A 105 4.06 1.52 -4.04
N VAL A 106 2.96 2.17 -4.43
CA VAL A 106 1.60 1.60 -4.40
C VAL A 106 1.23 1.14 -5.81
N THR A 107 1.46 -0.14 -6.08
CA THR A 107 1.23 -0.77 -7.39
C THR A 107 0.10 -1.81 -7.37
N ASP A 108 -0.34 -2.20 -6.18
CA ASP A 108 -1.34 -3.25 -5.96
C ASP A 108 -2.12 -3.01 -4.66
N CYS A 109 -3.14 -3.85 -4.41
CA CYS A 109 -4.02 -3.69 -3.26
C CYS A 109 -3.29 -3.91 -1.92
N ALA A 110 -2.31 -4.79 -1.86
CA ALA A 110 -1.47 -4.98 -0.69
C ALA A 110 -0.45 -3.85 -0.54
N GLY A 111 0.03 -3.26 -1.63
CA GLY A 111 0.92 -2.11 -1.70
C GLY A 111 0.29 -0.89 -1.05
N LEU A 112 -0.99 -0.64 -1.32
CA LEU A 112 -1.78 0.40 -0.64
C LEU A 112 -1.77 0.18 0.89
N VAL A 113 -2.07 -1.03 1.36
CA VAL A 113 -2.10 -1.35 2.80
C VAL A 113 -0.70 -1.24 3.41
N ARG A 114 0.33 -1.76 2.73
CA ARG A 114 1.73 -1.69 3.15
C ARG A 114 2.21 -0.26 3.29
N HIS A 115 1.98 0.56 2.27
CA HIS A 115 2.33 1.98 2.26
C HIS A 115 1.66 2.70 3.44
N ALA A 116 0.33 2.63 3.54
CA ALA A 116 -0.41 3.33 4.57
C ALA A 116 0.01 2.88 5.98
N ALA A 117 0.26 1.59 6.20
CA ALA A 117 0.69 1.07 7.49
C ALA A 117 2.12 1.46 7.86
N ARG A 118 3.07 1.41 6.91
CA ARG A 118 4.46 1.84 7.14
C ARG A 118 4.51 3.32 7.47
N GLU A 119 3.85 4.15 6.66
CA GLU A 119 3.85 5.59 6.84
C GLU A 119 3.13 6.01 8.13
N ALA A 120 2.06 5.30 8.53
CA ALA A 120 1.38 5.53 9.82
C ALA A 120 2.25 5.25 11.04
N LEU A 121 3.29 4.42 10.89
CA LEU A 121 4.24 4.09 11.94
C LEU A 121 5.54 4.89 11.82
N ARG A 122 5.71 5.76 10.81
CA ARG A 122 6.88 6.63 10.76
C ARG A 122 6.74 7.78 11.77
N PRO A 123 7.85 8.38 12.21
CA PRO A 123 7.81 9.69 12.86
C PRO A 123 7.19 10.73 11.92
N HIS A 124 6.05 11.32 12.28
CA HIS A 124 5.40 12.36 11.46
C HIS A 124 6.04 13.73 11.70
N THR A 125 7.34 13.84 11.42
CA THR A 125 8.10 15.09 11.54
C THR A 125 7.59 16.15 10.55
N THR A 126 8.00 17.41 10.74
CA THR A 126 7.69 18.48 9.77
C THR A 126 8.18 18.15 8.36
N GLU A 127 9.32 17.49 8.22
CA GLU A 127 9.83 17.05 6.92
C GLU A 127 8.93 16.00 6.28
N TRP A 128 8.51 15.00 7.07
CA TRP A 128 7.56 13.98 6.63
C TRP A 128 6.25 14.63 6.15
N LEU A 129 5.69 15.55 6.94
CA LEU A 129 4.44 16.27 6.59
C LEU A 129 4.56 17.03 5.27
N ARG A 130 5.69 17.72 5.05
CA ARG A 130 5.96 18.44 3.78
C ARG A 130 6.00 17.48 2.60
N ARG A 131 6.66 16.32 2.74
CA ARG A 131 6.76 15.31 1.68
C ARG A 131 5.38 14.71 1.34
N MET A 132 4.58 14.42 2.36
CA MET A 132 3.27 13.78 2.18
C MET A 132 2.20 14.73 1.63
N ARG A 133 2.40 16.06 1.75
CA ARG A 133 1.50 17.10 1.21
C ARG A 133 0.04 16.94 1.66
N LEU A 134 -0.17 16.43 2.88
CA LEU A 134 -1.48 16.17 3.45
C LEU A 134 -2.14 17.47 3.93
N PRO A 135 -3.48 17.60 3.87
CA PRO A 135 -4.19 18.72 4.43
C PRO A 135 -3.99 18.73 5.95
N MET A 136 -3.33 19.76 6.46
CA MET A 136 -3.00 19.90 7.90
C MET A 136 -4.21 20.31 8.76
N THR A 137 -5.42 19.95 8.34
CA THR A 137 -6.67 20.33 9.02
C THR A 137 -6.93 19.48 10.27
N ARG A 138 -6.23 18.34 10.43
CA ARG A 138 -6.27 17.48 11.61
C ARG A 138 -4.88 17.04 12.02
N VAL A 139 -4.58 17.20 13.31
CA VAL A 139 -3.39 16.64 13.95
C VAL A 139 -3.82 15.37 14.67
N TYR A 140 -3.24 14.24 14.29
CA TYR A 140 -3.45 12.98 15.01
C TYR A 140 -2.33 12.76 16.02
N PRO A 141 -2.59 12.06 17.14
CA PRO A 141 -1.53 11.67 18.08
C PRO A 141 -0.44 10.82 17.40
N GLU A 142 0.76 10.83 17.95
CA GLU A 142 1.84 9.92 17.52
C GLU A 142 1.62 8.49 18.05
N VAL A 143 2.11 7.51 17.30
CA VAL A 143 2.31 6.14 17.81
C VAL A 143 3.63 6.12 18.57
N VAL A 144 3.54 6.03 19.91
CA VAL A 144 4.70 6.12 20.81
C VAL A 144 5.48 4.81 20.79
N ASN A 145 4.80 3.69 20.93
CA ASN A 145 5.43 2.37 21.03
C ASN A 145 5.47 1.65 19.68
N ARG A 146 6.02 2.31 18.67
CA ARG A 146 6.15 1.78 17.29
C ARG A 146 7.35 0.85 17.10
N PRO A 147 7.33 -0.04 16.08
CA PRO A 147 8.51 -0.77 15.59
C PRO A 147 9.66 0.16 15.20
N ALA A 148 10.90 -0.33 15.30
CA ALA A 148 12.09 0.51 15.14
C ALA A 148 12.51 0.33 13.70
N ALA A 149 12.77 1.45 13.03
CA ALA A 149 13.38 1.37 11.72
C ALA A 149 14.77 0.74 11.84
N ARG A 150 15.11 -0.15 10.92
CA ARG A 150 16.45 -0.75 10.77
C ARG A 150 16.93 -0.40 9.37
N ASP A 151 18.01 0.36 9.26
CA ASP A 151 18.58 0.79 7.97
C ASP A 151 17.55 1.48 7.04
N GLY A 152 16.66 2.28 7.63
CA GLY A 152 15.57 2.97 6.90
C GLY A 152 14.34 2.09 6.62
N MET A 153 14.41 0.79 6.90
CA MET A 153 13.33 -0.17 6.69
C MET A 153 12.46 -0.29 7.94
N VAL A 154 11.14 -0.45 7.76
CA VAL A 154 10.18 -0.69 8.85
C VAL A 154 9.54 -2.08 8.66
N PRO A 155 10.22 -3.16 9.11
CA PRO A 155 9.70 -4.52 8.94
C PRO A 155 8.57 -4.78 9.94
N ILE A 156 7.33 -4.46 9.54
CA ILE A 156 6.15 -4.52 10.40
C ILE A 156 5.25 -5.71 10.11
N PHE A 157 5.41 -6.37 8.96
CA PHE A 157 4.55 -7.48 8.57
C PHE A 157 5.16 -8.80 9.00
N ARG A 158 4.44 -9.56 9.80
CA ARG A 158 4.76 -10.95 10.08
C ARG A 158 4.64 -11.77 8.78
N VAL A 159 5.66 -12.56 8.47
CA VAL A 159 5.78 -13.39 7.25
C VAL A 159 6.17 -14.84 7.54
N SER A 160 5.97 -15.30 8.77
CA SER A 160 6.40 -16.63 9.22
C SER A 160 5.24 -17.42 9.80
N ASP A 161 5.15 -18.65 9.33
CA ASP A 161 4.38 -19.72 9.96
C ASP A 161 5.34 -20.47 10.90
N ASP A 162 4.90 -20.67 12.14
CA ASP A 162 5.52 -21.50 13.18
C ASP A 162 6.80 -21.00 13.89
N GLY A 163 6.67 -20.80 15.20
CA GLY A 163 7.74 -20.76 16.21
C GLY A 163 8.64 -19.51 16.21
N ASP A 164 9.18 -19.13 15.07
CA ASP A 164 10.14 -18.02 14.94
C ASP A 164 9.51 -16.84 14.19
N VAL A 165 9.03 -15.85 14.95
CA VAL A 165 8.28 -14.70 14.42
C VAL A 165 9.23 -13.77 13.66
N ARG A 166 9.27 -13.92 12.35
CA ARG A 166 9.96 -13.02 11.41
C ARG A 166 9.04 -11.93 10.90
N HIS A 167 9.57 -10.71 10.89
CA HIS A 167 8.93 -9.56 10.26
C HIS A 167 9.69 -9.12 9.00
N ALA A 168 8.97 -8.62 8.00
CA ALA A 168 9.48 -8.06 6.77
C ALA A 168 8.72 -6.77 6.39
N GLU A 169 9.24 -6.01 5.42
CA GLU A 169 8.53 -4.86 4.85
C GLU A 169 7.48 -5.25 3.81
N PHE A 170 7.68 -6.41 3.19
CA PHE A 170 6.81 -6.97 2.17
C PHE A 170 5.94 -8.06 2.78
N ALA A 171 4.65 -7.98 2.49
CA ALA A 171 3.67 -9.05 2.66
C ALA A 171 2.63 -8.88 1.56
N ASP A 172 2.33 -9.96 0.84
CA ASP A 172 1.23 -9.98 -0.12
C ASP A 172 -0.14 -9.92 0.58
N ALA A 173 -1.21 -9.81 -0.19
CA ALA A 173 -2.56 -9.69 0.35
C ALA A 173 -2.96 -10.89 1.22
N GLN A 174 -2.56 -12.10 0.83
CA GLN A 174 -2.85 -13.32 1.58
C GLN A 174 -2.13 -13.33 2.94
N THR A 175 -0.85 -12.97 2.95
CA THR A 175 0.01 -12.89 4.14
C THR A 175 -0.48 -11.80 5.10
N ILE A 176 -0.93 -10.66 4.58
CA ILE A 176 -1.55 -9.61 5.42
C ILE A 176 -2.79 -10.16 6.13
N VAL A 177 -3.69 -10.81 5.38
CA VAL A 177 -4.94 -11.34 5.92
C VAL A 177 -4.69 -12.45 6.95
N ARG A 178 -3.77 -13.36 6.66
CA ARG A 178 -3.46 -14.53 7.51
C ARG A 178 -2.70 -14.14 8.77
N ASP A 179 -1.62 -13.38 8.62
CA ASP A 179 -0.61 -13.22 9.68
C ASP A 179 -0.60 -11.86 10.35
N ASN A 180 -1.32 -10.88 9.78
CA ASN A 180 -1.27 -9.48 10.23
C ASN A 180 -2.65 -8.89 10.51
N ALA A 181 -3.73 -9.65 10.32
CA ALA A 181 -5.08 -9.21 10.61
C ALA A 181 -5.83 -10.18 11.54
N THR A 182 -6.91 -9.69 12.13
CA THR A 182 -7.90 -10.47 12.86
C THR A 182 -9.22 -10.36 12.13
N ARG A 183 -9.89 -11.49 11.93
CA ARG A 183 -11.21 -11.51 11.32
C ARG A 183 -12.25 -10.88 12.26
N VAL A 184 -12.96 -9.87 11.77
CA VAL A 184 -14.08 -9.22 12.49
C VAL A 184 -15.38 -10.01 12.28
N GLY A 185 -15.67 -10.37 11.03
CA GLY A 185 -16.91 -11.05 10.68
C GLY A 185 -17.22 -11.01 9.19
N ARG A 186 -18.37 -11.55 8.79
CA ARG A 186 -18.89 -11.47 7.41
C ARG A 186 -19.89 -10.33 7.21
N ASP A 187 -20.46 -9.82 8.30
CA ASP A 187 -21.34 -8.67 8.24
C ASP A 187 -20.51 -7.40 8.07
N VAL A 188 -20.70 -6.72 6.94
CA VAL A 188 -20.00 -5.46 6.67
C VAL A 188 -20.37 -4.40 7.69
N ALA A 189 -21.58 -4.40 8.26
CA ALA A 189 -22.00 -3.38 9.23
C ALA A 189 -21.09 -3.28 10.47
N ALA A 190 -20.40 -4.36 10.84
CA ALA A 190 -19.43 -4.39 11.95
C ALA A 190 -18.10 -3.67 11.67
N ARG A 191 -17.88 -3.16 10.43
CA ARG A 191 -16.67 -2.43 10.06
C ARG A 191 -16.46 -1.17 10.90
N ARG A 192 -15.19 -0.85 11.12
CA ARG A 192 -14.70 0.45 11.61
C ARG A 192 -13.73 1.04 10.59
N PRO A 193 -13.53 2.37 10.55
CA PRO A 193 -12.46 2.97 9.76
C PRO A 193 -11.12 2.26 10.01
N GLY A 194 -10.41 1.96 8.93
CA GLY A 194 -9.15 1.22 8.91
C GLY A 194 -9.30 -0.31 8.85
N ASP A 195 -10.53 -0.83 8.89
CA ASP A 195 -10.77 -2.25 8.62
C ASP A 195 -10.70 -2.53 7.10
N LEU A 196 -10.27 -3.74 6.76
CA LEU A 196 -10.13 -4.25 5.42
C LEU A 196 -11.39 -5.04 5.01
N LEU A 197 -11.89 -4.77 3.81
CA LEU A 197 -12.85 -5.63 3.12
C LEU A 197 -12.05 -6.59 2.25
N VAL A 198 -12.17 -7.89 2.52
CA VAL A 198 -11.31 -8.91 1.90
C VAL A 198 -12.12 -9.77 0.93
N PHE A 199 -11.62 -9.89 -0.30
CA PHE A 199 -12.19 -10.72 -1.35
C PHE A 199 -11.22 -11.81 -1.80
N TYR A 200 -11.78 -12.91 -2.33
CA TYR A 200 -11.05 -14.01 -2.93
C TYR A 200 -11.51 -14.23 -4.39
N GLN A 201 -10.60 -14.02 -5.33
CA GLN A 201 -10.78 -14.12 -6.79
C GLN A 201 -9.82 -15.18 -7.36
N PRO A 202 -10.21 -16.46 -7.41
CA PRO A 202 -9.30 -17.55 -7.80
C PRO A 202 -8.86 -17.51 -9.27
N GLN A 203 -9.47 -16.66 -10.10
CA GLN A 203 -9.10 -16.47 -11.50
C GLN A 203 -8.01 -15.41 -11.70
N GLN A 204 -7.39 -14.91 -10.64
CA GLN A 204 -6.33 -13.90 -10.68
C GLN A 204 -5.04 -14.49 -10.11
N ASP A 205 -3.90 -14.04 -10.63
CA ASP A 205 -2.57 -14.48 -10.15
C ASP A 205 -2.39 -14.20 -8.66
N GLU A 206 -2.87 -13.04 -8.20
CA GLU A 206 -3.01 -12.72 -6.78
C GLU A 206 -4.49 -12.84 -6.37
N PRO A 207 -4.92 -13.97 -5.77
CA PRO A 207 -6.33 -14.23 -5.60
C PRO A 207 -6.94 -13.47 -4.42
N TYR A 208 -6.14 -12.87 -3.54
CA TYR A 208 -6.64 -12.04 -2.44
C TYR A 208 -6.69 -10.58 -2.86
N HIS A 209 -7.84 -9.94 -2.69
CA HIS A 209 -8.00 -8.52 -2.97
C HIS A 209 -8.45 -7.77 -1.71
N LEU A 210 -7.76 -6.66 -1.42
CA LEU A 210 -7.97 -5.86 -0.23
C LEU A 210 -8.56 -4.49 -0.59
N MET A 211 -9.58 -4.07 0.13
CA MET A 211 -10.08 -2.70 0.11
C MET A 211 -10.07 -2.13 1.52
N VAL A 212 -9.70 -0.87 1.70
CA VAL A 212 -9.65 -0.20 3.00
C VAL A 212 -10.93 0.60 3.20
N PHE A 213 -11.71 0.29 4.23
CA PHE A 213 -12.82 1.15 4.64
C PHE A 213 -12.27 2.35 5.40
N VAL A 214 -12.30 3.54 4.79
CA VAL A 214 -11.78 4.78 5.40
C VAL A 214 -12.88 5.55 6.15
N GLY A 215 -14.15 5.30 5.83
CA GLY A 215 -15.27 5.94 6.50
C GLY A 215 -15.43 7.40 6.07
N ARG A 216 -15.36 8.35 7.02
CA ARG A 216 -15.38 9.78 6.69
C ARG A 216 -14.04 10.21 6.13
N SER A 217 -14.04 10.73 4.92
CA SER A 217 -12.84 11.28 4.29
C SER A 217 -12.58 12.71 4.76
N VAL A 218 -11.30 13.10 4.83
CA VAL A 218 -10.90 14.51 5.03
C VAL A 218 -10.79 15.29 3.73
N PHE A 219 -10.90 14.60 2.58
CA PHE A 219 -10.78 15.17 1.24
C PHE A 219 -12.13 15.33 0.54
N GLU A 220 -13.18 14.66 1.05
CA GLU A 220 -14.55 14.76 0.57
C GLU A 220 -15.38 15.52 1.59
N GLU A 221 -16.18 16.48 1.13
CA GLU A 221 -17.09 17.24 1.99
C GLU A 221 -18.24 16.36 2.49
N GLU A 222 -18.69 15.45 1.64
CA GLU A 222 -19.83 14.58 1.89
C GLU A 222 -19.44 13.10 2.07
N GLY A 223 -20.24 12.41 2.87
CA GLY A 223 -20.11 10.97 3.09
C GLY A 223 -19.28 10.54 4.27
N ASN A 224 -19.59 9.33 4.75
CA ASN A 224 -18.97 8.70 5.91
C ASN A 224 -18.72 7.20 5.73
N ASP A 225 -18.86 6.69 4.51
CA ASP A 225 -18.73 5.29 4.15
C ASP A 225 -17.80 5.07 2.95
N TRP A 226 -16.74 5.88 2.83
CA TRP A 226 -15.77 5.74 1.75
C TRP A 226 -14.91 4.48 1.89
N VAL A 227 -14.61 3.86 0.76
CA VAL A 227 -13.72 2.71 0.60
C VAL A 227 -12.66 3.07 -0.44
N VAL A 228 -11.40 2.78 -0.15
CA VAL A 228 -10.27 2.99 -1.06
C VAL A 228 -9.56 1.68 -1.33
N TYR A 229 -9.20 1.44 -2.58
CA TYR A 229 -8.48 0.23 -2.99
C TYR A 229 -7.62 0.51 -4.21
N HIS A 230 -6.71 -0.42 -4.54
CA HIS A 230 -5.95 -0.38 -5.77
C HIS A 230 -6.39 -1.53 -6.66
N THR A 231 -6.57 -1.32 -7.96
CA THR A 231 -7.06 -2.37 -8.87
C THR A 231 -6.07 -3.51 -9.08
N GLY A 232 -4.80 -3.29 -8.74
CA GLY A 232 -3.70 -4.19 -9.12
C GLY A 232 -3.35 -4.03 -10.60
N PRO A 233 -2.25 -4.64 -11.06
CA PRO A 233 -1.90 -4.63 -12.48
C PRO A 233 -3.06 -5.20 -13.30
N ILE A 234 -3.48 -4.47 -14.35
CA ILE A 234 -4.55 -4.94 -15.24
C ILE A 234 -3.88 -5.87 -16.25
N THR A 235 -3.86 -7.16 -15.93
CA THR A 235 -3.14 -8.17 -16.72
C THR A 235 -3.88 -8.51 -18.00
N GLU A 236 -3.79 -7.68 -19.04
CA GLU A 236 -3.96 -8.12 -20.45
C GLU A 236 -3.06 -7.39 -21.47
N GLU A 237 -2.34 -6.30 -21.12
CA GLU A 237 -1.43 -5.62 -22.06
C GLU A 237 -0.06 -5.33 -21.45
N ILE A 238 1.02 -5.73 -22.14
CA ILE A 238 2.43 -5.47 -21.79
C ILE A 238 2.80 -4.05 -22.24
N ASP A 239 1.97 -3.07 -21.91
CA ASP A 239 2.31 -1.67 -22.08
C ASP A 239 2.44 -1.04 -20.70
N GLU A 240 3.34 -0.06 -20.56
CA GLU A 240 3.50 0.73 -19.34
C GLU A 240 2.18 1.41 -18.88
N ALA A 241 1.15 1.40 -19.74
CA ALA A 241 -0.21 1.86 -19.49
C ALA A 241 -1.12 0.86 -18.74
N ALA A 242 -0.72 -0.40 -18.55
CA ALA A 242 -1.49 -1.42 -17.83
C ALA A 242 -1.29 -1.41 -16.30
N GLN A 243 -0.76 -0.30 -15.78
CA GLN A 243 -0.61 -0.09 -14.35
C GLN A 243 -1.99 0.08 -13.72
N GLY A 244 -2.23 -0.65 -12.62
CA GLY A 244 -3.43 -0.45 -11.83
C GLY A 244 -3.54 0.97 -11.29
N GLU A 245 -4.73 1.32 -10.80
CA GLU A 245 -4.99 2.64 -10.23
C GLU A 245 -5.62 2.53 -8.83
N ALA A 246 -5.40 3.57 -8.03
CA ALA A 246 -6.16 3.77 -6.80
C ALA A 246 -7.59 4.20 -7.16
N ARG A 247 -8.58 3.54 -6.58
CA ARG A 247 -10.00 3.86 -6.71
C ARG A 247 -10.60 4.19 -5.35
N LYS A 248 -11.57 5.09 -5.37
CA LYS A 248 -12.34 5.51 -4.21
C LYS A 248 -13.83 5.47 -4.52
N VAL A 249 -14.60 4.77 -3.69
CA VAL A 249 -16.03 4.52 -3.91
C VAL A 249 -16.80 4.59 -2.59
N ARG A 250 -18.10 4.85 -2.66
CA ARG A 250 -19.00 4.71 -1.50
C ARG A 250 -19.27 3.23 -1.25
N LEU A 251 -19.30 2.83 0.02
CA LEU A 251 -19.64 1.46 0.40
C LEU A 251 -21.05 1.09 -0.11
N GLY A 252 -22.01 2.02 -0.03
CA GLY A 252 -23.35 1.80 -0.58
C GLY A 252 -23.37 1.47 -2.08
N ASP A 253 -22.48 2.08 -2.86
CA ASP A 253 -22.36 1.79 -4.30
C ASP A 253 -21.61 0.49 -4.56
N LEU A 254 -20.57 0.22 -3.78
CA LEU A 254 -19.84 -1.05 -3.81
C LEU A 254 -20.76 -2.25 -3.47
N MET A 255 -21.70 -2.08 -2.55
CA MET A 255 -22.73 -3.10 -2.26
C MET A 255 -23.65 -3.40 -3.46
N ARG A 256 -23.77 -2.47 -4.40
CA ARG A 256 -24.56 -2.59 -5.64
C ARG A 256 -23.69 -2.75 -6.89
N HIS A 257 -22.40 -3.07 -6.72
CA HIS A 257 -21.45 -3.19 -7.82
C HIS A 257 -22.01 -4.07 -8.95
N PRO A 258 -21.89 -3.69 -10.24
CA PRO A 258 -22.50 -4.43 -11.34
C PRO A 258 -22.07 -5.90 -11.36
N GLU A 259 -20.78 -6.18 -11.14
CA GLU A 259 -20.27 -7.53 -10.96
C GLU A 259 -20.50 -8.03 -9.52
N PRO A 260 -21.33 -9.08 -9.30
CA PRO A 260 -21.67 -9.55 -7.95
C PRO A 260 -20.49 -10.03 -7.12
N ARG A 261 -19.41 -10.50 -7.76
CA ARG A 261 -18.19 -10.98 -7.08
C ARG A 261 -17.52 -9.90 -6.23
N TRP A 262 -17.75 -8.62 -6.54
CA TRP A 262 -17.16 -7.47 -5.84
C TRP A 262 -18.07 -6.84 -4.78
N ARG A 263 -19.27 -7.40 -4.55
CA ARG A 263 -20.19 -6.87 -3.54
C ARG A 263 -19.81 -7.38 -2.14
N PRO A 264 -19.55 -6.52 -1.13
CA PRO A 264 -19.20 -6.93 0.23
C PRO A 264 -20.45 -7.36 1.02
N LEU A 265 -21.14 -8.37 0.51
CA LEU A 265 -22.34 -8.94 1.11
C LEU A 265 -21.97 -10.24 1.82
N ALA A 266 -22.52 -10.49 3.01
CA ALA A 266 -22.21 -11.70 3.79
C ALA A 266 -22.46 -13.00 3.01
N VAL A 267 -23.47 -12.99 2.12
CA VAL A 267 -23.87 -14.09 1.24
C VAL A 267 -22.95 -14.27 0.02
N ASN A 268 -22.13 -13.27 -0.34
CA ASN A 268 -21.20 -13.38 -1.45
C ASN A 268 -20.05 -14.32 -1.05
N PRO A 269 -19.86 -15.48 -1.71
CA PRO A 269 -18.78 -16.40 -1.36
C PRO A 269 -17.40 -15.82 -1.66
N ARG A 270 -17.31 -14.84 -2.57
CA ARG A 270 -16.06 -14.13 -2.90
C ARG A 270 -15.67 -13.13 -1.82
N PHE A 271 -16.61 -12.65 -1.01
CA PHE A 271 -16.31 -11.79 0.12
C PHE A 271 -15.95 -12.66 1.33
N LEU A 272 -14.69 -12.63 1.78
CA LEU A 272 -14.22 -13.40 2.93
C LEU A 272 -14.66 -12.76 4.26
N GLY A 273 -14.84 -11.44 4.25
CA GLY A 273 -15.37 -10.67 5.36
C GLY A 273 -14.58 -9.40 5.63
N VAL A 274 -14.83 -8.84 6.81
CA VAL A 274 -14.14 -7.69 7.38
C VAL A 274 -12.98 -8.17 8.25
N TYR A 275 -11.81 -7.59 8.06
CA TYR A 275 -10.58 -7.90 8.79
C TYR A 275 -9.99 -6.64 9.39
N ARG A 276 -9.38 -6.75 10.56
CA ARG A 276 -8.76 -5.63 11.26
C ARG A 276 -7.27 -5.88 11.40
N LEU A 277 -6.45 -4.94 10.94
CA LEU A 277 -5.00 -5.02 11.12
C LEU A 277 -4.66 -5.12 12.62
N ARG A 278 -3.69 -5.98 12.93
CA ARG A 278 -3.12 -6.18 14.27
C ARG A 278 -1.87 -5.32 14.51
N LEU A 279 -1.58 -4.40 13.61
CA LEU A 279 -0.41 -3.53 13.69
C LEU A 279 -0.56 -2.54 14.88
N PRO A 280 0.58 -2.17 15.51
CA PRO A 280 0.67 -1.34 16.72
C PRO A 280 -0.07 -0.02 16.64
#